data_AF-A0A2D8HZW7-F1
#
_entry.id   AF-A0A2D8HZW7-F1
#
_cell.length_a   1.000
_cell.length_b   1.000
_cell.length_c   1.000
_cell.angle_alpha   90.00
_cell.angle_beta   90.00
_cell.angle_gamma   90.00
#
_symmetry.space_group_name_H-M   'P 1'
#
loop_
_entity.id
_entity.type
_entity.pdbx_description
1 polymer ?
#
loop_
_entity_poly.entity_id
_entity_poly.type
_entity_poly.pdbx_seq_one_letter_code
_entity_poly.pdbx_strand_id
1 'polypeptide(L)' 'MDLNKSINIFEPSSNKHGAEVTISSHKSRKSFHLVKPTQDKTKAPIAIESFAIYPDEYFELMKRVEIFLKRSK' A
#
# COMPACT_ATOMS: atom_id res chain seq x y z
N MET A 1 10.59 -13.44 25.11
CA MET A 1 10.70 -12.78 23.79
C MET A 1 11.86 -11.80 23.88
N ASP A 2 12.80 -11.81 22.94
CA ASP A 2 13.92 -10.86 22.95
C ASP A 2 13.41 -9.44 22.66
N LEU A 3 13.40 -8.57 23.67
CA LEU A 3 12.85 -7.21 23.62
C LEU A 3 13.65 -6.24 22.73
N ASN A 4 14.86 -6.61 22.28
CA ASN A 4 15.76 -5.71 21.56
C ASN A 4 15.90 -6.08 20.08
N LYS A 5 14.78 -6.22 19.38
CA LYS A 5 14.75 -6.39 17.93
C LYS A 5 14.31 -5.08 17.27
N SER A 6 15.07 -4.60 16.29
CA SER A 6 14.65 -3.49 15.43
C SER A 6 14.29 -4.00 14.05
N ILE A 7 13.22 -3.43 13.48
CA ILE A 7 12.73 -3.75 12.14
C ILE A 7 12.78 -2.46 11.34
N ASN A 8 13.58 -2.47 10.27
CA ASN A 8 13.66 -1.36 9.33
C ASN A 8 13.07 -1.81 7.99
N ILE A 9 12.27 -0.94 7.39
CA ILE A 9 11.58 -1.18 6.13
C ILE A 9 11.99 -0.09 5.16
N PHE A 10 12.48 -0.49 3.98
CA PHE A 10 12.91 0.42 2.94
C PHE A 10 12.10 0.21 1.67
N GLU A 11 11.85 1.30 0.95
CA GLU A 11 11.18 1.25 -0.34
C GLU A 11 11.99 0.42 -1.35
N PRO A 12 11.31 -0.32 -2.25
CA PRO A 12 12.00 -1.13 -3.25
C PRO A 12 12.82 -0.26 -4.20
N SER A 13 14.12 -0.53 -4.28
CA SER A 13 15.04 0.15 -5.22
C SER A 13 14.88 -0.34 -6.68
N SER A 14 14.22 -1.49 -6.88
CA SER A 14 14.04 -2.13 -8.18
C SER A 14 12.61 -2.60 -8.38
N ASN A 15 12.11 -2.48 -9.62
CA ASN A 15 10.75 -2.86 -9.99
C ASN A 15 10.46 -4.37 -9.85
N LYS A 16 11.51 -5.21 -9.72
CA LYS A 16 11.42 -6.68 -9.63
C LYS A 16 11.18 -7.21 -8.21
N HIS A 17 11.45 -6.41 -7.18
CA HIS A 17 11.37 -6.83 -5.78
C HIS A 17 10.40 -5.93 -5.01
N GLY A 18 9.77 -6.48 -3.96
CA GLY A 18 9.00 -5.70 -3.00
C GLY A 18 9.91 -4.97 -2.00
N ALA A 19 9.31 -4.38 -0.97
CA ALA A 19 10.04 -3.65 0.06
C ALA A 19 11.17 -4.50 0.68
N GLU A 20 12.30 -3.87 0.95
CA GLU A 20 13.41 -4.51 1.67
C GLU A 20 13.15 -4.42 3.18
N VAL A 21 13.19 -5.57 3.85
CA VAL A 21 12.99 -5.67 5.29
C VAL A 21 14.29 -6.14 5.93
N THR A 22 14.77 -5.35 6.89
CA THR A 22 15.91 -5.70 7.73
C THR A 22 15.46 -5.91 9.16
N ILE A 23 15.71 -7.09 9.71
CA ILE A 23 15.49 -7.43 11.11
C ILE A 23 16.85 -7.56 11.79
N SER A 24 17.07 -6.76 12.82
CA SER A 24 18.32 -6.74 13.59
C SER A 24 18.04 -7.10 15.05
N SER A 25 18.90 -7.93 15.62
CA SER A 25 18.98 -8.25 17.04
C SER A 25 20.42 -8.05 17.52
N HIS A 26 20.67 -8.19 18.83
CA HIS A 26 22.03 -8.07 19.38
C HIS A 26 23.01 -9.13 18.86
N LYS A 27 22.51 -10.26 18.33
CA LYS A 27 23.33 -11.39 17.89
C LYS A 27 23.44 -11.51 16.37
N SER A 28 22.47 -10.97 15.64
CA SER A 28 22.38 -11.19 14.20
C SER A 28 21.55 -10.14 13.50
N ARG A 29 21.81 -9.98 12.21
CA ARG A 29 21.04 -9.18 11.26
C ARG A 29 20.68 -10.02 10.06
N LYS A 30 19.42 -9.92 9.61
CA LYS A 30 18.95 -10.55 8.38
C LYS A 30 18.19 -9.53 7.55
N SER A 31 18.52 -9.47 6.26
CA SER A 31 17.84 -8.62 5.27
C SER A 31 17.27 -9.50 4.17
N PHE A 32 16.04 -9.20 3.74
CA PHE A 32 15.38 -9.91 2.66
C PHE A 32 14.35 -9.00 1.98
N HIS A 33 14.02 -9.31 0.74
CA HIS A 33 13.00 -8.60 -0.02
C HIS A 33 11.66 -9.32 0.11
N LEU A 34 10.59 -8.57 0.29
CA LEU A 34 9.24 -9.11 0.15
C LEU A 34 8.95 -9.43 -1.31
N VAL A 35 8.09 -10.43 -1.52
CA VAL A 35 7.54 -10.69 -2.85
C VAL A 35 6.67 -9.49 -3.23
N LYS A 36 6.94 -8.93 -4.41
CA LYS A 36 6.09 -7.88 -4.95
C LYS A 36 4.72 -8.49 -5.25
N PRO A 37 3.61 -7.96 -4.72
CA PRO A 37 2.29 -8.44 -5.10
C PRO A 37 2.18 -8.32 -6.62
N THR A 38 1.77 -9.40 -7.29
CA THR A 38 1.37 -9.34 -8.69
C THR A 38 0.31 -8.26 -8.77
N GLN A 39 0.63 -7.16 -9.46
CA GLN A 39 -0.39 -6.20 -9.81
C GLN A 39 -1.32 -6.96 -10.74
N ASP A 40 -2.42 -7.50 -10.20
CA ASP A 40 -3.55 -7.83 -11.01
C ASP A 40 -3.88 -6.55 -11.75
N LYS A 41 -3.57 -6.54 -13.04
CA LYS A 41 -4.05 -5.53 -13.98
C LYS A 41 -5.54 -5.77 -14.21
N THR A 42 -6.31 -6.13 -13.18
CA THR A 42 -7.67 -5.64 -13.06
C THR A 42 -7.51 -4.14 -13.00
N LYS A 43 -7.42 -3.54 -14.19
CA LYS A 43 -7.41 -2.12 -14.44
C LYS A 43 -8.45 -1.58 -13.48
N ALA A 44 -8.00 -0.84 -12.45
CA ALA A 44 -8.95 -0.19 -11.55
C ALA A 44 -9.92 0.52 -12.50
N PRO A 45 -11.24 0.23 -12.41
CA PRO A 45 -12.17 0.73 -13.41
C PRO A 45 -11.92 2.21 -13.54
N ILE A 46 -11.73 2.66 -14.79
CA ILE A 46 -11.56 4.10 -15.04
C ILE A 46 -12.79 4.75 -14.40
N ALA A 47 -12.66 5.87 -13.69
CA ALA A 47 -13.75 6.46 -12.89
C ALA A 47 -15.10 6.57 -13.65
N ILE A 48 -15.04 6.69 -14.99
CA ILE A 48 -16.16 6.68 -15.92
C ILE A 48 -16.90 5.32 -15.96
N GLU A 49 -16.16 4.21 -15.95
CA GLU A 49 -16.70 2.85 -15.91
C GLU A 49 -17.34 2.55 -14.54
N SER A 50 -16.74 3.02 -13.44
CA SER A 50 -17.32 2.85 -12.09
C SER A 50 -18.68 3.54 -11.95
N PHE A 51 -18.84 4.73 -12.54
CA PHE A 51 -20.12 5.46 -12.55
C PHE A 51 -21.24 4.68 -13.27
N ALA A 52 -20.90 3.98 -14.36
CA ALA A 52 -21.87 3.21 -15.15
C ALA A 52 -22.19 1.83 -14.56
N ILE A 53 -21.23 1.20 -13.87
CA ILE A 53 -21.39 -0.17 -13.34
C ILE A 53 -21.99 -0.14 -11.92
N TYR A 54 -21.51 0.75 -11.05
CA TYR A 54 -21.93 0.85 -9.64
C TYR A 54 -22.14 2.31 -9.22
N PRO A 55 -23.23 2.96 -9.67
CA PRO A 55 -23.45 4.39 -9.46
C PRO A 55 -23.54 4.79 -7.98
N ASP A 56 -24.15 3.94 -7.15
CA ASP A 56 -24.31 4.21 -5.71
C ASP A 56 -22.96 4.18 -4.97
N GLU A 57 -22.10 3.22 -5.30
CA GLU A 57 -20.77 3.09 -4.69
C GLU A 57 -19.87 4.27 -5.09
N TYR A 58 -19.91 4.66 -6.37
CA TYR A 58 -19.19 5.84 -6.85
C TYR A 58 -19.63 7.11 -6.14
N PHE A 59 -20.94 7.30 -5.95
CA PHE A 59 -21.48 8.47 -5.24
C PHE A 59 -21.00 8.55 -3.78
N GLU A 60 -20.99 7.44 -3.07
CA GLU A 60 -20.48 7.40 -1.69
C GLU A 60 -18.97 7.66 -1.60
N LEU A 61 -18.18 7.18 -2.58
CA LEU A 61 -16.76 7.52 -2.68
C LEU A 61 -16.55 9.02 -2.90
N MET A 62 -17.32 9.65 -3.79
CA MET A 62 -17.25 11.08 -4.05
C MET A 62 -17.58 11.92 -2.80
N LYS A 63 -18.60 11.53 -2.02
CA LYS A 63 -18.90 12.19 -0.73
C LYS A 63 -17.73 12.14 0.24
N ARG A 64 -17.04 10.99 0.35
CA ARG A 64 -15.88 10.86 1.25
C ARG A 64 -14.74 11.80 0.84
N VAL A 65 -14.50 11.94 -0.47
CA VAL A 65 -13.52 12.88 -1.02
C VAL A 65 -13.91 14.33 -0.70
N GLU A 66 -15.17 14.70 -0.89
CA GLU A 66 -15.65 16.05 -0.53
C GLU A 66 -15.48 16.37 0.96
N ILE A 67 -15.82 15.42 1.84
CA ILE A 67 -15.64 15.57 3.29
C ILE A 67 -14.16 15.76 3.63
N PHE A 68 -13.27 14.97 3.01
CA PHE A 68 -11.83 15.10 3.20
C PHE A 68 -11.33 16.49 2.78
N LEU A 69 -11.70 16.96 1.60
CA LEU A 69 -11.31 18.28 1.08
C LEU A 69 -11.84 19.44 1.94
N LYS A 70 -13.04 19.30 2.53
CA LYS A 70 -13.61 20.28 3.45
C LYS A 70 -12.89 20.32 4.80
N ARG A 71 -12.31 19.20 5.25
CA ARG A 71 -11.54 19.10 6.50
C ARG A 71 -10.08 19.52 6.34
N SER A 72 -9.55 19.42 5.13
CA SER A 72 -8.17 19.83 4.82
C SER A 72 -8.03 21.31 4.47
N LYS A 73 -9.14 22.06 4.42
CA LYS A 73 -9.18 23.52 4.36
C LYS A 73 -9.42 24.08 5.75
#